data_AF-A0A932NLH4-F1
#
_entry.id   AF-A0A932NLH4-F1
#
_cell.length_a   1.000
_cell.length_b   1.000
_cell.length_c   1.000
_cell.angle_alpha   90.00
_cell.angle_beta   90.00
_cell.angle_gamma   90.00
#
_symmetry.space_group_name_H-M   'P 1'
#
loop_
_entity.id
_entity.type
_entity.pdbx_description
1 polymer ?
#
loop_
_entity_poly.entity_id
_entity_poly.type
_entity_poly.pdbx_seq_one_letter_code
_entity_poly.pdbx_strand_id
1 'polypeptide(L)'
;MEIGTTVSHMFRFEEDFSEWYALCQARGHPWTRLTAGWGRLLRSPTMFEDVIKTICTTNTRWSGTKRMIAKLVTTLGDRYAEHSTLHAFPTPEAIARAQPAVFTTVIPLGYRAASIQQLAVSVATQNTFLVFQ
;
A
#
# COMPACT_ATOMS: atom_id res chain seq x y z
N MET A 1 -7.97 12.03 17.79
CA MET A 1 -7.58 10.64 18.12
C MET A 1 -6.95 10.04 16.89
N GLU A 2 -5.66 9.72 16.93
CA GLU A 2 -4.82 9.29 15.79
C GLU A 2 -5.46 8.18 14.95
N ILE A 3 -6.02 7.15 15.60
CA ILE A 3 -6.70 6.02 14.94
C ILE A 3 -7.83 6.49 14.02
N GLY A 4 -8.65 7.42 14.50
CA GLY A 4 -9.79 7.94 13.73
C GLY A 4 -9.34 8.66 12.47
N THR A 5 -8.23 9.40 12.53
CA THR A 5 -7.65 10.09 11.37
C THR A 5 -7.11 9.08 10.35
N THR A 6 -6.37 8.07 10.78
CA THR A 6 -5.83 7.04 9.87
C THR A 6 -6.93 6.21 9.22
N VAL A 7 -7.94 5.80 9.98
CA VAL A 7 -9.10 5.07 9.44
C VAL A 7 -9.85 5.94 8.44
N SER A 8 -10.14 7.20 8.78
CA SER A 8 -10.86 8.10 7.85
C SER A 8 -10.06 8.31 6.56
N HIS A 9 -8.74 8.46 6.66
CA HIS A 9 -7.83 8.48 5.52
C HIS A 9 -7.95 7.20 4.66
N MET A 10 -7.79 6.01 5.25
CA MET A 10 -7.79 4.73 4.51
C MET A 10 -9.10 4.47 3.77
N PHE A 11 -10.23 4.84 4.37
CA PHE A 11 -11.56 4.69 3.79
C PHE A 11 -12.03 5.91 2.98
N ARG A 12 -11.17 6.95 2.86
CA ARG A 12 -11.43 8.21 2.14
C ARG A 12 -12.74 8.86 2.59
N PHE A 13 -12.97 8.90 3.90
CA PHE A 13 -14.23 9.38 4.47
C PHE A 13 -14.51 10.86 4.22
N GLU A 14 -13.46 11.64 4.02
CA GLU A 14 -13.50 13.07 3.79
C GLU A 14 -13.81 13.45 2.34
N GLU A 15 -13.76 12.50 1.41
CA GLU A 15 -14.02 12.79 0.01
C GLU A 15 -15.50 12.84 -0.30
N ASP A 16 -15.90 13.92 -0.97
CA ASP A 16 -17.25 14.11 -1.45
C ASP A 16 -17.45 13.40 -2.79
N PHE A 17 -18.35 12.42 -2.79
CA PHE A 17 -18.77 11.66 -3.96
C PHE A 17 -20.19 12.04 -4.43
N SER A 18 -20.76 13.15 -3.92
CA SER A 18 -22.12 13.60 -4.23
C SER A 18 -22.40 13.69 -5.73
N GLU A 19 -21.48 14.30 -6.49
CA GLU A 19 -21.58 14.41 -7.94
C GLU A 19 -21.56 13.03 -8.63
N TRP A 20 -20.69 12.13 -8.18
CA TRP A 20 -20.62 10.78 -8.73
C TRP A 20 -21.90 9.98 -8.45
N TYR A 21 -22.50 10.12 -7.26
CA TYR A 21 -23.80 9.51 -6.97
C TYR A 21 -24.91 10.09 -7.85
N ALA A 22 -24.93 11.41 -8.09
CA ALA A 22 -25.88 12.04 -9.00
C ALA A 22 -25.74 11.51 -10.43
N LEU A 23 -24.51 11.36 -10.92
CA LEU A 23 -24.23 10.73 -12.23
C LEU A 23 -24.73 9.28 -12.28
N CYS A 24 -24.53 8.50 -11.21
CA CYS A 24 -25.03 7.13 -11.14
C CYS A 24 -26.56 7.06 -11.18
N GLN A 25 -27.25 8.00 -10.52
CA GLN A 25 -28.72 8.10 -10.58
C GLN A 25 -29.19 8.47 -12.00
N ALA A 26 -28.56 9.47 -12.62
CA ALA A 26 -28.89 9.89 -13.98
C ALA A 26 -28.62 8.80 -15.04
N ARG A 27 -27.59 7.96 -14.83
CA ARG A 27 -27.21 6.87 -15.73
C ARG A 27 -28.25 5.75 -15.81
N GLY A 28 -29.06 5.55 -14.76
CA GLY A 28 -30.07 4.50 -14.68
C GLY A 28 -29.50 3.13 -14.27
N HIS A 29 -30.29 2.06 -14.42
CA HIS A 29 -29.92 0.71 -13.99
C HIS A 29 -28.66 0.20 -14.72
N PRO A 30 -27.71 -0.49 -14.03
CA PRO A 30 -27.75 -0.92 -12.62
C PRO A 30 -27.22 0.10 -11.61
N TRP A 31 -26.78 1.28 -12.08
CA TRP A 31 -26.04 2.27 -11.30
C TRP A 31 -26.86 2.94 -10.20
N THR A 32 -28.18 2.97 -10.34
CA THR A 32 -29.11 3.48 -9.31
C THR A 32 -29.02 2.74 -7.97
N ARG A 33 -28.42 1.53 -7.95
CA ARG A 33 -28.17 0.75 -6.71
C ARG A 33 -27.04 1.33 -5.85
N LEU A 34 -26.19 2.21 -6.39
CA LEU A 34 -25.08 2.81 -5.68
C LEU A 34 -25.59 4.01 -4.87
N THR A 35 -25.66 3.84 -3.55
CA THR A 35 -26.12 4.85 -2.58
C THR A 35 -24.96 5.42 -1.78
N ALA A 36 -25.20 6.50 -1.03
CA ALA A 36 -24.19 7.15 -0.20
C ALA A 36 -23.45 6.13 0.69
N GLY A 37 -22.12 6.16 0.64
CA GLY A 37 -21.24 5.23 1.35
C GLY A 37 -20.74 4.04 0.50
N TRP A 38 -21.38 3.75 -0.64
CA TRP A 38 -20.93 2.70 -1.57
C TRP A 38 -19.88 3.22 -2.57
N GLY A 39 -19.08 2.31 -3.13
CA GLY A 39 -18.17 2.62 -4.24
C GLY A 39 -16.87 3.34 -3.86
N ARG A 40 -16.56 3.45 -2.57
CA ARG A 40 -15.32 4.09 -2.11
C ARG A 40 -14.10 3.26 -2.50
N LEU A 41 -13.01 3.95 -2.82
CA LEU A 41 -11.71 3.36 -3.10
C LEU A 41 -10.88 3.34 -1.82
N LEU A 42 -10.29 2.20 -1.49
CA LEU A 42 -9.42 2.07 -0.32
C LEU A 42 -7.99 2.49 -0.66
N ARG A 43 -7.30 3.05 0.34
CA ARG A 43 -5.85 3.29 0.31
C ARG A 43 -5.19 2.79 1.59
N SER A 44 -3.89 2.53 1.52
CA SER A 44 -3.10 2.15 2.70
C SER A 44 -2.90 3.37 3.64
N PRO A 45 -2.43 3.18 4.88
CA PRO A 45 -2.09 4.28 5.79
C PRO A 45 -1.07 5.28 5.21
N THR A 46 -0.23 4.85 4.27
CA THR A 46 0.78 5.69 3.63
C THR A 46 0.84 5.46 2.11
N MET A 47 1.18 6.52 1.37
CA MET A 47 1.43 6.42 -0.08
C MET A 47 2.59 5.47 -0.39
N PHE A 48 3.62 5.45 0.46
CA PHE A 48 4.75 4.53 0.31
C PHE A 48 4.30 3.07 0.28
N GLU A 49 3.44 2.68 1.24
CA GLU A 49 2.89 1.33 1.29
C GLU A 49 2.06 0.98 0.04
N ASP A 50 1.23 1.91 -0.45
CA ASP A 50 0.48 1.70 -1.69
C ASP A 50 1.41 1.50 -2.89
N VAL A 51 2.44 2.34 -3.06
CA VAL A 51 3.39 2.20 -4.18
C VAL A 51 4.14 0.87 -4.13
N ILE A 52 4.61 0.44 -2.96
CA ILE A 52 5.29 -0.86 -2.82
C ILE A 52 4.33 -2.01 -3.16
N LYS A 53 3.10 -1.97 -2.65
CA LYS A 53 2.06 -2.96 -2.99
C LYS A 53 1.78 -2.98 -4.48
N THR A 54 1.67 -1.82 -5.13
CA THR A 54 1.46 -1.71 -6.58
C THR A 54 2.62 -2.33 -7.34
N ILE A 55 3.88 -2.04 -7.00
CA ILE A 55 5.06 -2.68 -7.61
C ILE A 55 4.95 -4.21 -7.49
N CYS A 56 4.57 -4.72 -6.33
CA CYS A 56 4.35 -6.15 -6.07
C CYS A 56 3.16 -6.79 -6.83
N THR A 57 2.32 -6.01 -7.54
CA THR A 57 1.25 -6.56 -8.40
C THR A 57 1.68 -6.75 -9.86
N THR A 58 2.76 -6.09 -10.29
CA THR A 58 3.24 -6.17 -11.68
C THR A 58 3.55 -7.62 -12.07
N ASN A 59 3.06 -8.10 -13.22
CA ASN A 59 3.39 -9.41 -13.80
C ASN A 59 3.42 -10.58 -12.80
N THR A 60 2.44 -10.67 -11.89
CA THR A 60 2.32 -11.79 -10.95
C THR A 60 0.86 -12.13 -10.69
N ARG A 61 0.61 -13.33 -10.17
CA ARG A 61 -0.71 -13.70 -9.68
C ARG A 61 -0.95 -13.04 -8.32
N TRP A 62 -2.22 -12.81 -7.99
CA TRP A 62 -2.60 -12.24 -6.69
C TRP A 62 -2.01 -12.99 -5.48
N SER A 63 -1.96 -14.33 -5.54
CA SER A 63 -1.32 -15.14 -4.50
C SER A 63 0.18 -14.88 -4.35
N GLY A 64 0.86 -14.51 -5.44
CA GLY A 64 2.25 -14.07 -5.45
C GLY A 64 2.42 -12.72 -4.77
N THR A 65 1.58 -11.74 -5.10
CA THR A 65 1.55 -10.42 -4.41
C THR A 65 1.36 -10.58 -2.91
N LYS A 66 0.34 -11.33 -2.48
CA LYS A 66 0.08 -11.58 -1.06
C LYS A 66 1.27 -12.21 -0.35
N ARG A 67 1.93 -13.18 -0.98
CA ARG A 67 3.12 -13.85 -0.42
C ARG A 67 4.30 -12.89 -0.26
N MET A 68 4.59 -12.08 -1.29
CA MET A 68 5.67 -11.09 -1.24
C MET A 68 5.43 -10.07 -0.13
N ILE A 69 4.22 -9.49 -0.06
CA ILE A 69 3.88 -8.51 0.98
C ILE A 69 3.91 -9.13 2.37
N ALA A 70 3.36 -10.33 2.56
CA ALA A 70 3.43 -11.02 3.85
C ALA A 70 4.88 -11.23 4.29
N LYS A 71 5.75 -11.70 3.39
CA LYS A 71 7.18 -11.89 3.70
C LYS A 71 7.89 -10.58 3.99
N LEU A 72 7.59 -9.52 3.24
CA LEU A 72 8.16 -8.19 3.48
C LEU A 72 7.78 -7.69 4.88
N VAL A 73 6.50 -7.77 5.24
CA VAL A 73 5.95 -7.35 6.54
C VAL A 73 6.54 -8.18 7.69
N THR A 74 6.53 -9.51 7.60
CA THR A 74 7.06 -10.36 8.69
C THR A 74 8.57 -10.28 8.87
N THR A 75 9.31 -9.88 7.82
CA THR A 75 10.78 -9.83 7.86
C THR A 75 11.30 -8.47 8.31
N LEU A 76 10.68 -7.38 7.86
CA LEU A 76 11.20 -6.02 8.04
C LEU A 76 10.26 -5.11 8.84
N GLY A 77 9.01 -5.52 9.07
CA GLY A 77 8.03 -4.74 9.82
C GLY A 77 8.24 -4.83 11.33
N ASP A 78 7.95 -3.74 12.03
CA ASP A 78 7.98 -3.72 13.49
C ASP A 78 6.88 -4.62 14.07
N ARG A 79 7.23 -5.38 15.10
CA ARG A 79 6.29 -6.28 15.79
C ARG A 79 5.30 -5.50 16.62
N TYR A 80 4.04 -5.89 16.56
CA TYR A 80 3.05 -5.39 17.52
C TYR A 80 3.24 -6.09 18.87
N ALA A 81 3.53 -5.32 19.92
CA ALA A 81 3.96 -5.84 21.22
C ALA A 81 2.98 -6.85 21.84
N GLU A 82 1.67 -6.64 21.66
CA GLU A 82 0.62 -7.46 22.26
C GLU A 82 0.28 -8.71 21.43
N HIS A 83 0.69 -8.75 20.16
CA HIS A 83 0.51 -9.92 19.29
C HIS A 83 1.77 -10.19 18.47
N SER A 84 2.56 -11.17 18.95
CA SER A 84 3.85 -11.54 18.39
C SER A 84 3.85 -11.98 16.92
N THR A 85 2.67 -12.29 16.36
CA THR A 85 2.48 -12.68 14.96
C THR A 85 2.12 -11.50 14.04
N LEU A 86 1.74 -10.35 14.60
CA LEU A 86 1.36 -9.16 13.86
C LEU A 86 2.57 -8.23 13.72
N HIS A 87 2.76 -7.74 12.50
CA HIS A 87 3.81 -6.79 12.16
C HIS A 87 3.17 -5.62 11.40
N ALA A 88 3.66 -4.41 11.66
CA ALA A 88 3.33 -3.24 10.87
C ALA A 88 3.95 -3.35 9.47
N PHE A 89 3.43 -2.58 8.51
CA PHE A 89 4.13 -2.42 7.24
C PHE A 89 5.50 -1.75 7.50
N PRO A 90 6.60 -2.25 6.92
CA PRO A 90 7.92 -1.72 7.20
C PRO A 90 8.07 -0.26 6.76
N THR A 91 8.79 0.51 7.57
CA THR A 91 9.11 1.90 7.21
C THR A 91 10.09 1.95 6.03
N PRO A 92 10.17 3.08 5.30
CA PRO A 92 11.18 3.29 4.27
C PRO A 92 12.59 2.99 4.77
N GLU A 93 12.94 3.39 5.98
CA GLU A 93 14.27 3.18 6.56
C GLU A 93 14.55 1.70 6.84
N ALA A 94 13.55 0.93 7.26
CA ALA A 94 13.69 -0.51 7.48
C ALA A 94 13.98 -1.26 6.18
N ILE A 95 13.28 -0.90 5.09
CA ILE A 95 13.56 -1.45 3.75
C ILE A 95 14.92 -0.98 3.24
N ALA A 96 15.25 0.31 3.39
CA ALA A 96 16.50 0.90 2.90
C ALA A 96 17.75 0.26 3.54
N ARG A 97 17.69 -0.04 4.85
CA ARG A 97 18.80 -0.67 5.60
C ARG A 97 18.94 -2.18 5.34
N ALA A 98 17.94 -2.84 4.75
CA ALA A 98 18.00 -4.27 4.51
C ALA A 98 19.10 -4.59 3.48
N GLN A 99 19.87 -5.65 3.73
CA GLN A 99 20.91 -6.08 2.80
C GLN A 99 20.29 -6.59 1.50
N PRO A 100 20.88 -6.31 0.32
CA PRO A 100 20.31 -6.72 -0.97
C PRO A 100 19.97 -8.22 -1.06
N ALA A 101 20.77 -9.08 -0.42
CA ALA A 101 20.54 -10.52 -0.36
C ALA A 101 19.20 -10.92 0.30
N VAL A 102 18.65 -10.09 1.21
CA VAL A 102 17.36 -10.35 1.86
C VAL A 102 16.23 -10.39 0.82
N PHE A 103 16.29 -9.54 -0.20
CA PHE A 103 15.29 -9.43 -1.26
C PHE A 103 15.39 -10.51 -2.35
N THR A 104 16.40 -11.36 -2.29
CA THR A 104 16.54 -12.52 -3.20
C THR A 104 16.39 -13.84 -2.47
N THR A 105 16.79 -13.91 -1.20
CA THR A 105 16.82 -15.16 -0.41
C THR A 105 15.64 -15.33 0.54
N VAL A 106 15.18 -14.25 1.19
CA VAL A 106 14.15 -14.31 2.24
C VAL A 106 12.81 -13.79 1.73
N ILE A 107 12.83 -12.67 1.00
CA ILE A 107 11.65 -12.02 0.44
C ILE A 107 11.77 -12.13 -1.09
N PRO A 108 11.08 -13.07 -1.75
CA PRO A 108 11.32 -13.36 -3.18
C PRO A 108 10.66 -12.31 -4.09
N LEU A 109 11.17 -11.07 -4.07
CA LEU A 109 10.65 -9.94 -4.86
C LEU A 109 11.00 -10.07 -6.35
N GLY A 110 12.02 -10.86 -6.68
CA GLY A 110 12.54 -11.01 -8.04
C GLY A 110 13.08 -9.68 -8.57
N TYR A 111 12.78 -9.36 -9.83
CA TYR A 111 13.23 -8.11 -10.47
C TYR A 111 12.78 -6.83 -9.76
N ARG A 112 11.75 -6.89 -8.91
CA ARG A 112 11.19 -5.73 -8.19
C ARG A 112 12.07 -5.25 -7.04
N ALA A 113 13.00 -6.09 -6.57
CA ALA A 113 13.83 -5.81 -5.41
C ALA A 113 14.59 -4.48 -5.53
N ALA A 114 15.24 -4.25 -6.67
CA ALA A 114 16.02 -3.04 -6.90
C ALA A 114 15.16 -1.77 -6.83
N SER A 115 14.02 -1.75 -7.54
CA SER A 115 13.11 -0.60 -7.54
C SER A 115 12.53 -0.31 -6.16
N ILE A 116 12.16 -1.36 -5.40
CA ILE A 116 11.65 -1.23 -4.03
C ILE A 116 12.71 -0.64 -3.10
N GLN A 117 13.95 -1.15 -3.15
CA GLN A 117 15.03 -0.67 -2.30
C GLN A 117 15.43 0.77 -2.66
N GLN A 118 15.53 1.10 -3.95
CA GLN A 118 15.83 2.45 -4.41
C GLN A 118 14.75 3.45 -3.98
N LEU A 119 13.47 3.10 -4.12
CA LEU A 119 12.36 3.92 -3.64
C LEU A 119 12.45 4.14 -2.12
N ALA A 120 12.72 3.08 -1.36
CA ALA A 120 12.85 3.17 0.09
C ALA A 120 13.99 4.11 0.51
N VAL A 121 15.16 4.03 -0.14
CA VAL A 121 16.28 4.95 0.11
C VAL A 121 15.91 6.39 -0.24
N SER A 122 15.26 6.63 -1.39
CA SER A 122 14.83 7.97 -1.81
C SER A 122 13.86 8.60 -0.81
N VAL A 123 12.88 7.84 -0.33
CA VAL A 123 11.92 8.32 0.66
C VAL A 123 12.58 8.55 2.03
N ALA A 124 13.40 7.60 2.50
CA ALA A 124 14.09 7.70 3.78
C ALA A 124 15.08 8.88 3.86
N THR A 125 15.67 9.27 2.72
CA THR A 125 16.60 10.41 2.63
C THR A 125 15.93 11.71 2.21
N GLN A 126 14.60 11.71 2.02
CA GLN A 126 13.83 12.85 1.49
C GLN A 126 14.31 13.37 0.13
N ASN A 127 15.10 12.57 -0.60
CA ASN A 127 15.57 12.90 -1.94
C ASN A 127 14.54 12.42 -2.98
N THR A 128 13.31 12.92 -2.88
CA THR A 128 12.21 12.53 -3.78
C THR A 128 12.25 13.36 -5.06
N PHE A 129 13.26 13.14 -5.89
CA PHE A 129 13.11 13.36 -7.33
C PHE A 129 12.55 12.05 -7.90
N LEU A 130 11.30 12.07 -8.34
CA LEU A 130 10.70 10.96 -9.10
C LEU A 130 11.46 10.81 -10.42
N VAL A 131 12.56 10.07 -10.42
CA VAL A 131 13.30 9.72 -11.63
C VAL A 131 12.60 8.54 -12.29
N PHE A 132 11.54 8.83 -13.03
CA PHE A 132 11.16 8.01 -14.18
C PHE A 132 12.05 8.46 -15.34
N GLN A 133 13.21 7.82 -15.49
CA GLN A 133 14.03 7.87 -16.71
C GLN A 133 14.00 6.52 -17.40
#